data_AF-A0A1F9UJ74-F1
#
_entry.id   AF-A0A1F9UJ74-F1
#
_cell.length_a   1.000
_cell.length_b   1.000
_cell.length_c   1.000
_cell.angle_alpha   90.00
_cell.angle_beta   90.00
_cell.angle_gamma   90.00
#
_symmetry.space_group_name_H-M   'P 1'
#
loop_
_entity.id
_entity.type
_entity.pdbx_description
1 polymer ?
#
loop_
_entity_poly.entity_id
_entity_poly.type
_entity_poly.pdbx_seq_one_letter_code
_entity_poly.pdbx_strand_id
1 'polypeptide(L)'
;MTKVFAARCIGLAAAALLLTLTGSIPFHSRQAAWTFAEEYAGGRAPSYPKIVVQEGVRTSEGLRVGEDRPGVLEWRFAAPGPLPTVVQPDWMPDPKYPARLVLVIPSSPTPRFFVLSENLPLRYRAIDFTSRAGGAPAFALRFEGRRALLKGMKLSQPVDRPPSIWPFVVVLILLGFFLPGGWDSRIVLLLAGAGFLLRWFEFANYFSVPLAGDGQDYWFLTQNFQWSHPFQTGSREPLFIWVLKAGLALFGDSERTLRFMTVLFSCGCIALICRLPGLFSWPPWVGWVAGAMYAFNPFAIFMSVQGYQLEMYTFLILALVGVWQLNKPLAMG
;
A
#
# COMPACT_ATOMS: atom_id res chain seq x y z
N MET A 1 -13.30 -40.85 3.87
CA MET A 1 -13.01 -39.58 3.15
C MET A 1 -14.05 -38.48 3.40
N THR A 2 -15.36 -38.78 3.39
CA THR A 2 -16.46 -37.79 3.49
C THR A 2 -16.50 -36.97 4.78
N LYS A 3 -16.26 -37.55 5.96
CA LYS A 3 -16.29 -36.80 7.25
C LYS A 3 -15.17 -35.76 7.37
N VAL A 4 -13.98 -36.09 6.87
CA VAL A 4 -12.82 -35.18 6.88
C VAL A 4 -13.02 -34.04 5.89
N PHE A 5 -13.65 -34.31 4.73
CA PHE A 5 -14.00 -33.29 3.76
C PHE A 5 -15.08 -32.33 4.29
N ALA A 6 -16.15 -32.85 4.89
CA ALA A 6 -17.21 -32.04 5.48
C ALA A 6 -16.71 -31.11 6.59
N ALA A 7 -15.85 -31.59 7.49
CA ALA A 7 -15.24 -30.77 8.53
C ALA A 7 -14.40 -29.60 7.96
N ARG A 8 -13.72 -29.81 6.81
CA ARG A 8 -12.93 -28.77 6.12
C ARG A 8 -13.83 -27.69 5.51
N CYS A 9 -14.92 -28.09 4.85
CA CYS A 9 -15.87 -27.15 4.27
C CYS A 9 -16.55 -26.29 5.35
N ILE A 10 -16.89 -26.89 6.50
CA ILE A 10 -17.47 -26.17 7.64
C ILE A 10 -16.46 -25.19 8.22
N GLY A 11 -15.19 -25.58 8.38
CA GLY A 11 -14.13 -24.68 8.86
C GLY A 11 -13.89 -23.47 7.94
N LEU A 12 -13.86 -23.70 6.62
CA LEU A 12 -13.71 -22.63 5.63
C LEU A 12 -14.93 -21.70 5.59
N ALA A 13 -16.15 -22.26 5.66
CA ALA A 13 -17.37 -21.48 5.71
C ALA A 13 -17.47 -20.65 7.01
N ALA A 14 -17.10 -21.23 8.15
CA ALA A 14 -17.06 -20.53 9.44
C ALA A 14 -16.00 -19.41 9.44
N ALA A 15 -14.83 -19.63 8.84
CA ALA A 15 -13.80 -18.62 8.68
C ALA A 15 -14.26 -17.45 7.79
N ALA A 16 -14.88 -17.76 6.64
CA ALA A 16 -15.44 -16.75 5.74
C ALA A 16 -16.57 -15.95 6.44
N LEU A 17 -17.43 -16.63 7.20
CA LEU A 17 -18.50 -16.00 7.98
C LEU A 17 -17.95 -15.13 9.13
N LEU A 18 -16.88 -15.54 9.81
CA LEU A 18 -16.23 -14.73 10.86
C LEU A 18 -15.62 -13.45 10.29
N LEU A 19 -15.04 -13.51 9.08
CA LEU A 19 -14.48 -12.34 8.41
C LEU A 19 -15.57 -11.34 7.99
N THR A 20 -16.74 -11.81 7.59
CA THR A 20 -17.88 -10.94 7.23
C THR A 20 -18.60 -10.39 8.47
N LEU A 21 -18.81 -11.19 9.50
CA LEU A 21 -19.54 -10.79 10.72
C LEU A 21 -18.78 -9.77 11.58
N THR A 22 -17.45 -9.76 11.53
CA THR A 22 -16.63 -8.84 12.35
C THR A 22 -16.57 -7.42 11.78
N GLY A 23 -17.21 -7.14 10.64
CA GLY A 23 -17.16 -5.83 9.98
C GLY A 23 -15.75 -5.39 9.57
N SER A 24 -14.78 -6.31 9.59
CA SER A 24 -13.39 -6.06 9.19
C SER A 24 -13.24 -5.97 7.67
N ILE A 25 -14.27 -6.46 6.96
CA ILE A 25 -14.48 -6.43 5.52
C ILE A 25 -15.99 -6.18 5.35
N PRO A 26 -16.43 -5.20 4.55
CA PRO A 26 -15.72 -4.55 3.44
C PRO A 26 -14.93 -3.28 3.80
N PHE A 27 -13.81 -3.07 3.11
CA PHE A 27 -13.18 -1.76 2.90
C PHE A 27 -14.12 -0.89 2.06
N HIS A 28 -15.05 -0.21 2.72
CA HIS A 28 -15.90 0.77 2.06
C HIS A 28 -15.07 1.96 1.54
N SER A 29 -15.54 2.60 0.45
CA SER A 29 -15.04 3.89 -0.05
C SER A 29 -15.35 5.01 0.95
N ARG A 30 -14.73 4.98 2.13
CA ARG A 30 -14.76 6.14 3.01
C ARG A 30 -13.85 7.18 2.39
N GLN A 31 -14.48 8.21 1.83
CA GLN A 31 -13.77 9.40 1.37
C GLN A 31 -12.94 9.92 2.53
N ALA A 32 -11.71 10.36 2.26
CA ALA A 32 -10.98 11.16 3.24
C ALA A 32 -11.91 12.28 3.74
N ALA A 33 -11.80 12.69 5.01
CA ALA A 33 -12.70 13.67 5.60
C ALA A 33 -12.74 14.95 4.74
N TRP A 34 -11.61 15.18 4.08
CA TRP A 34 -11.46 16.00 2.89
C TRP A 34 -10.17 15.57 2.18
N THR A 35 -10.13 15.80 0.88
CA THR A 35 -8.91 15.75 0.08
C THR A 35 -8.80 17.07 -0.64
N PHE A 36 -7.58 17.57 -0.75
CA PHE A 36 -7.26 18.76 -1.48
C PHE A 36 -6.17 18.43 -2.47
N ALA A 37 -6.35 18.81 -3.73
CA ALA A 37 -5.36 18.60 -4.78
C ALA A 37 -5.22 19.88 -5.59
N GLU A 38 -4.00 20.38 -5.72
CA GLU A 38 -3.66 21.50 -6.57
C GLU A 38 -2.61 21.09 -7.60
N GLU A 39 -2.81 21.59 -8.81
CA GLU A 39 -1.83 21.57 -9.88
C GLU A 39 -1.36 23.01 -10.13
N TYR A 40 -0.06 23.22 -10.03
CA TYR A 40 0.58 24.52 -10.17
C TYR A 40 1.12 24.76 -11.58
N ALA A 41 1.22 23.71 -12.40
CA ALA A 41 1.46 23.84 -13.82
C ALA A 41 0.34 24.69 -14.47
N GLY A 42 0.72 25.58 -15.39
CA GLY A 42 -0.24 26.48 -16.06
C GLY A 42 -0.63 27.74 -15.27
N GLY A 43 0.03 28.05 -14.15
CA GLY A 43 0.00 29.39 -13.54
C GLY A 43 -1.21 29.72 -12.66
N ARG A 44 -2.09 28.76 -12.35
CA ARG A 44 -3.22 28.98 -11.45
C ARG A 44 -2.74 29.32 -10.03
N ALA A 45 -3.33 30.35 -9.44
CA ALA A 45 -3.04 30.70 -8.05
C ALA A 45 -3.64 29.66 -7.10
N PRO A 46 -2.94 29.30 -6.01
CA PRO A 46 -3.59 28.63 -4.89
C PRO A 46 -4.72 29.54 -4.40
N SER A 47 -5.97 29.08 -4.46
CA SER A 47 -7.13 29.91 -4.13
C SER A 47 -7.62 29.59 -2.73
N TYR A 48 -6.90 30.02 -1.69
CA TYR A 48 -7.37 29.91 -0.31
C TYR A 48 -7.20 31.21 0.47
N PRO A 49 -8.25 31.67 1.18
CA PRO A 49 -8.19 32.90 1.97
C PRO A 49 -7.19 32.87 3.14
N LYS A 50 -6.68 31.68 3.51
CA LYS A 50 -5.83 31.46 4.70
C LYS A 50 -4.43 30.92 4.39
N ILE A 51 -4.06 30.74 3.12
CA ILE A 51 -2.73 30.26 2.72
C ILE A 51 -1.89 31.44 2.26
N VAL A 52 -0.87 31.78 3.03
CA VAL A 52 0.10 32.84 2.67
C VAL A 52 1.28 32.17 1.96
N VAL A 53 1.31 32.24 0.63
CA VAL A 53 2.47 31.82 -0.16
C VAL A 53 3.51 32.93 -0.12
N GLN A 54 4.55 32.75 0.68
CA GLN A 54 5.77 33.57 0.61
C GLN A 54 6.71 33.02 -0.47
N GLU A 55 7.29 33.93 -1.27
CA GLU A 55 8.52 33.78 -2.06
C GLU A 55 8.67 32.61 -3.07
N GLY A 56 7.58 32.15 -3.70
CA GLY A 56 7.65 31.27 -4.87
C GLY A 56 7.56 32.03 -6.21
N VAL A 57 8.50 31.82 -7.14
CA VAL A 57 8.38 32.33 -8.52
C VAL A 57 7.50 31.38 -9.32
N ARG A 58 6.44 31.91 -9.92
CA ARG A 58 5.55 31.10 -10.76
C ARG A 58 6.16 30.92 -12.14
N THR A 59 6.13 29.69 -12.63
CA THR A 59 6.59 29.31 -13.96
C THR A 59 5.50 28.50 -14.66
N SER A 60 5.61 28.31 -15.97
CA SER A 60 4.73 27.40 -16.72
C SER A 60 4.79 25.96 -16.20
N GLU A 61 5.92 25.58 -15.60
CA GLU A 61 6.19 24.24 -15.08
C GLU A 61 5.68 24.03 -13.64
N GLY A 62 5.37 25.09 -12.89
CA GLY A 62 4.96 25.04 -11.48
C GLY A 62 5.51 26.18 -10.62
N LEU A 63 5.50 25.99 -9.29
CA LEU A 63 6.06 26.94 -8.31
C LEU A 63 7.54 26.65 -8.09
N ARG A 64 8.41 27.61 -8.42
CA ARG A 64 9.85 27.51 -8.17
C ARG A 64 10.19 28.11 -6.80
N VAL A 65 10.82 27.29 -5.95
CA VAL A 65 11.28 27.64 -4.61
C VAL A 65 12.75 28.09 -4.69
N GLY A 66 12.95 29.40 -4.52
CA GLY A 66 14.24 30.05 -4.71
C GLY A 66 14.70 30.07 -6.18
N GLU A 67 15.31 31.16 -6.62
CA GLU A 67 15.87 31.27 -7.98
C GLU A 67 17.39 31.39 -7.93
N ASP A 68 17.87 32.56 -7.51
CA ASP A 68 19.31 32.80 -7.33
C ASP A 68 19.77 32.65 -5.88
N ARG A 69 18.84 32.63 -4.93
CA ARG A 69 19.08 32.41 -3.51
C ARG A 69 18.15 31.33 -2.95
N PRO A 70 18.49 30.70 -1.81
CA PRO A 70 17.57 29.81 -1.11
C PRO A 70 16.24 30.52 -0.85
N GLY A 71 15.14 29.84 -1.13
CA GLY A 71 13.78 30.31 -0.92
C GLY A 71 12.99 29.35 -0.04
N VAL A 72 11.85 29.82 0.42
CA VAL A 72 10.93 29.08 1.30
C VAL A 72 9.51 29.27 0.82
N LEU A 73 8.76 28.17 0.74
CA LEU A 73 7.35 28.13 0.42
C LEU A 73 6.62 27.39 1.53
N GLU A 74 5.58 27.99 2.11
CA GLU A 74 4.97 27.49 3.35
C GLU A 74 3.44 27.44 3.27
N TRP A 75 2.86 26.32 3.73
CA TRP A 75 1.42 26.14 3.95
C TRP A 75 1.15 26.00 5.43
N ARG A 76 0.27 26.83 5.99
CA ARG A 76 -0.09 26.81 7.41
C ARG A 76 -1.47 26.21 7.63
N PHE A 77 -1.60 25.39 8.67
CA PHE A 77 -2.83 24.71 9.08
C PHE A 77 -3.07 24.98 10.56
N ALA A 78 -4.32 25.27 10.94
CA ALA A 78 -4.71 25.56 12.32
C ALA A 78 -6.12 25.06 12.62
N ALA A 79 -6.35 24.63 13.87
CA ALA A 79 -7.65 24.27 14.41
C ALA A 79 -8.54 25.51 14.63
N PRO A 80 -9.89 25.41 14.63
CA PRO A 80 -10.72 24.25 14.29
C PRO A 80 -10.89 24.19 12.75
N GLY A 81 -9.92 23.55 12.10
CA GLY A 81 -9.84 23.40 10.66
C GLY A 81 -9.34 21.99 10.39
N PRO A 82 -9.55 21.49 9.18
CA PRO A 82 -9.26 20.11 8.93
C PRO A 82 -7.73 20.01 8.70
N LEU A 83 -7.07 19.18 9.50
CA LEU A 83 -5.61 19.11 9.61
C LEU A 83 -5.10 17.97 8.72
N PRO A 84 -4.49 18.25 7.55
CA PRO A 84 -4.04 17.20 6.67
C PRO A 84 -2.77 16.60 7.25
N THR A 85 -2.76 15.31 7.53
CA THR A 85 -1.56 14.64 8.04
C THR A 85 -0.89 13.74 7.01
N VAL A 86 -1.39 13.74 5.77
CA VAL A 86 -0.77 13.08 4.62
C VAL A 86 -0.58 14.10 3.50
N VAL A 87 0.62 14.19 2.94
CA VAL A 87 0.97 15.04 1.78
C VAL A 87 1.54 14.20 0.64
N GLN A 88 1.10 14.45 -0.59
CA GLN A 88 1.65 13.87 -1.82
C GLN A 88 2.10 15.01 -2.76
N PRO A 89 3.33 15.52 -2.61
CA PRO A 89 3.83 16.58 -3.49
C PRO A 89 4.37 15.99 -4.79
N ASP A 90 4.27 16.74 -5.88
CA ASP A 90 5.11 16.59 -7.07
C ASP A 90 6.26 17.60 -6.98
N TRP A 91 7.31 17.19 -6.28
CA TRP A 91 8.47 17.99 -5.86
C TRP A 91 9.73 17.51 -6.57
N MET A 92 10.41 18.44 -7.23
CA MET A 92 11.64 18.20 -7.98
C MET A 92 12.75 19.14 -7.47
N PRO A 93 13.60 18.67 -6.54
CA PRO A 93 14.84 19.37 -6.18
C PRO A 93 15.74 19.60 -7.39
N ASP A 94 16.47 20.72 -7.41
CA ASP A 94 17.63 20.88 -8.30
C ASP A 94 18.77 20.00 -7.78
N PRO A 95 19.37 19.11 -8.59
CA PRO A 95 20.42 18.20 -8.14
C PRO A 95 21.68 18.91 -7.63
N LYS A 96 21.87 20.20 -7.94
CA LYS A 96 23.04 21.00 -7.52
C LYS A 96 22.87 21.67 -6.17
N TYR A 97 21.64 21.75 -5.64
CA TYR A 97 21.36 22.56 -4.45
C TYR A 97 20.55 21.79 -3.41
N PRO A 98 20.78 22.07 -2.11
CA PRO A 98 19.99 21.45 -1.06
C PRO A 98 18.54 21.92 -1.14
N ALA A 99 17.61 20.98 -0.97
CA ALA A 99 16.18 21.21 -0.90
C ALA A 99 15.54 20.23 0.08
N ARG A 100 14.56 20.69 0.86
CA ARG A 100 13.90 19.86 1.88
C ARG A 100 12.43 20.21 2.04
N LEU A 101 11.65 19.20 2.40
CA LEU A 101 10.28 19.35 2.89
C LEU A 101 10.29 19.15 4.40
N VAL A 102 9.77 20.13 5.14
CA VAL A 102 9.84 20.20 6.59
C VAL A 102 8.43 20.40 7.15
N LEU A 103 8.09 19.62 8.19
CA LEU A 103 6.93 19.89 9.04
C LEU A 103 7.38 20.81 10.19
N VAL A 104 6.71 21.95 10.33
CA VAL A 104 6.97 22.94 11.37
C VAL A 104 5.81 22.93 12.35
N ILE A 105 6.06 22.61 13.62
CA ILE A 105 5.05 22.65 14.67
C ILE A 105 5.34 23.85 15.58
N PRO A 106 4.46 24.85 15.65
CA PRO A 106 4.57 25.94 16.60
C PRO A 106 4.56 25.38 18.03
N SER A 107 5.63 25.64 18.77
CA SER A 107 5.73 25.34 20.21
C SER A 107 6.42 26.50 20.91
N SER A 108 6.03 26.76 22.16
CA SER A 108 6.69 27.73 23.04
C SER A 108 7.79 27.02 23.82
N PRO A 109 9.04 27.54 23.88
CA PRO A 109 9.51 28.82 23.32
C PRO A 109 10.00 28.76 21.87
N THR A 110 10.34 27.56 21.37
CA THR A 110 10.92 27.37 20.02
C THR A 110 10.10 26.40 19.18
N PRO A 111 9.85 26.68 17.90
CA PRO A 111 9.15 25.76 17.01
C PRO A 111 9.95 24.47 16.81
N ARG A 112 9.25 23.34 16.68
CA ARG A 112 9.84 22.05 16.35
C ARG A 112 9.83 21.83 14.85
N PHE A 113 10.94 21.33 14.30
CA PHE A 113 11.11 21.06 12.88
C PHE A 113 11.33 19.56 12.67
N PHE A 114 10.58 18.97 11.74
CA PHE A 114 10.75 17.58 11.34
C PHE A 114 10.99 17.51 9.84
N VAL A 115 12.18 17.06 9.42
CA VAL A 115 12.46 16.82 8.01
C VAL A 115 11.63 15.63 7.55
N LEU A 116 10.80 15.87 6.53
CA LEU A 116 9.95 14.87 5.89
C LEU A 116 10.65 14.26 4.66
N SER A 117 11.42 15.06 3.93
CA SER A 117 12.22 14.65 2.77
C SER A 117 13.36 15.63 2.55
N GLU A 118 14.51 15.15 2.07
CA GLU A 118 15.70 15.96 1.78
C GLU A 118 16.33 15.49 0.46
N ASN A 119 16.50 16.41 -0.49
CA ASN A 119 17.11 16.19 -1.80
C ASN A 119 16.54 15.04 -2.63
N LEU A 120 15.33 14.59 -2.30
CA LEU A 120 14.66 13.50 -2.99
C LEU A 120 13.53 14.04 -3.88
N PRO A 121 13.52 13.69 -5.19
CA PRO A 121 12.36 13.95 -6.02
C PRO A 121 11.17 13.13 -5.49
N LEU A 122 10.05 13.80 -5.25
CA LEU A 122 8.81 13.19 -4.83
C LEU A 122 7.82 13.33 -5.99
N ARG A 123 7.44 12.23 -6.64
CA ARG A 123 6.47 12.24 -7.74
C ARG A 123 5.13 11.72 -7.23
N TYR A 124 4.37 12.58 -6.56
CA TYR A 124 3.15 12.21 -5.84
C TYR A 124 3.35 11.12 -4.77
N ARG A 125 4.59 10.98 -4.27
CA ARG A 125 4.90 10.04 -3.19
C ARG A 125 4.27 10.57 -1.91
N ALA A 126 3.38 9.78 -1.33
CA ALA A 126 2.72 10.14 -0.09
C ALA A 126 3.68 10.08 1.10
N ILE A 127 3.55 11.08 1.98
CA ILE A 127 4.26 11.18 3.24
C ILE A 127 3.21 11.35 4.33
N ASP A 128 3.09 10.34 5.19
CA ASP A 128 2.26 10.40 6.40
C ASP A 128 3.09 10.95 7.56
N PHE A 129 2.63 12.05 8.14
CA PHE A 129 3.23 12.68 9.31
C PHE A 129 2.23 12.79 10.48
N THR A 130 1.20 11.94 10.49
CA THR A 130 0.17 11.87 11.53
C THR A 130 0.75 11.67 12.92
N SER A 131 1.74 10.79 13.07
CA SER A 131 2.41 10.55 14.37
C SER A 131 3.21 11.76 14.86
N ARG A 132 3.66 12.64 13.95
CA ARG A 132 4.45 13.83 14.27
C ARG A 132 3.56 15.04 14.56
N ALA A 133 2.49 15.21 13.77
CA ALA A 133 1.52 16.30 13.92
C ALA A 133 0.41 16.00 14.94
N GLY A 134 0.25 14.74 15.36
CA GLY A 134 -0.83 14.28 16.24
C GLY A 134 -0.95 15.13 17.51
N GLY A 135 -2.08 15.80 17.66
CA GLY A 135 -2.39 16.66 18.82
C GLY A 135 -1.86 18.10 18.74
N ALA A 136 -1.14 18.47 17.68
CA ALA A 136 -0.75 19.86 17.48
C ALA A 136 -1.96 20.72 17.05
N PRO A 137 -2.23 21.87 17.70
CA PRO A 137 -3.35 22.74 17.33
C PRO A 137 -3.11 23.48 16.00
N ALA A 138 -1.86 23.55 15.55
CA ALA A 138 -1.45 24.12 14.29
C ALA A 138 -0.12 23.50 13.84
N PHE A 139 0.17 23.53 12.54
CA PHE A 139 1.47 23.21 11.96
C PHE A 139 1.61 23.87 10.58
N ALA A 140 2.81 23.83 10.02
CA ALA A 140 3.07 24.25 8.66
C ALA A 140 3.87 23.20 7.88
N LEU A 141 3.58 23.06 6.60
CA LEU A 141 4.41 22.33 5.64
C LEU A 141 5.27 23.35 4.91
N ARG A 142 6.58 23.20 5.01
CA ARG A 142 7.56 24.13 4.47
C ARG A 142 8.46 23.43 3.47
N PHE A 143 8.45 23.93 2.24
CA PHE A 143 9.36 23.54 1.18
C PHE A 143 10.48 24.56 1.14
N GLU A 144 11.70 24.11 1.32
CA GLU A 144 12.90 24.94 1.31
C GLU A 144 13.82 24.46 0.20
N GLY A 145 14.48 25.36 -0.50
CA GLY A 145 15.45 24.98 -1.52
C GLY A 145 15.88 26.12 -2.42
N ARG A 146 16.71 25.79 -3.41
CA ARG A 146 17.11 26.71 -4.49
C ARG A 146 16.84 26.05 -5.83
N ARG A 147 16.09 26.73 -6.70
CA ARG A 147 15.64 26.24 -8.01
C ARG A 147 14.83 24.94 -7.95
N ALA A 148 14.32 24.60 -6.78
CA ALA A 148 13.46 23.43 -6.62
C ALA A 148 12.06 23.74 -7.16
N LEU A 149 11.43 22.75 -7.79
CA LEU A 149 10.15 22.93 -8.47
C LEU A 149 9.06 22.12 -7.76
N LEU A 150 7.97 22.78 -7.41
CA LEU A 150 6.74 22.14 -6.94
C LEU A 150 5.67 22.26 -8.03
N LYS A 151 5.34 21.14 -8.67
CA LYS A 151 4.38 21.08 -9.78
C LYS A 151 2.94 20.91 -9.31
N GLY A 152 2.75 20.29 -8.16
CA GLY A 152 1.44 20.07 -7.56
C GLY A 152 1.56 19.51 -6.16
N MET A 153 0.46 19.53 -5.43
CA MET A 153 0.40 18.99 -4.09
C MET A 153 -1.00 18.45 -3.80
N LYS A 154 -1.06 17.24 -3.25
CA LYS A 154 -2.29 16.67 -2.69
C LYS A 154 -2.16 16.54 -1.17
N LEU A 155 -3.15 17.03 -0.44
CA LEU A 155 -3.25 16.95 1.01
C LEU A 155 -4.48 16.13 1.36
N SER A 156 -4.33 15.21 2.30
CA SER A 156 -5.43 14.35 2.75
C SER A 156 -5.45 14.28 4.27
N GLN A 157 -6.64 14.29 4.86
CA GLN A 157 -6.81 13.95 6.26
C GLN A 157 -7.23 12.48 6.37
N PRO A 158 -6.41 11.63 7.02
CA PRO A 158 -6.76 10.24 7.23
C PRO A 158 -7.94 10.15 8.21
N VAL A 159 -8.97 9.40 7.83
CA VAL A 159 -10.18 9.22 8.67
C VAL A 159 -10.18 7.86 9.36
N ASP A 160 -9.55 6.87 8.72
CA ASP A 160 -9.81 5.50 9.08
C ASP A 160 -8.63 4.86 9.80
N ARG A 161 -8.98 4.09 10.81
CA ARG A 161 -8.08 3.12 11.42
C ARG A 161 -8.15 1.83 10.59
N PRO A 162 -7.03 1.11 10.45
CA PRO A 162 -7.07 -0.23 9.87
C PRO A 162 -8.03 -1.11 10.68
N PRO A 163 -8.73 -2.07 10.04
CA PRO A 163 -9.54 -3.01 10.78
C PRO A 163 -8.68 -3.82 11.76
N SER A 164 -9.34 -4.47 12.72
CA SER A 164 -8.65 -5.35 13.66
C SER A 164 -8.02 -6.53 12.90
N ILE A 165 -6.78 -6.89 13.24
CA ILE A 165 -6.09 -8.06 12.70
C ILE A 165 -6.65 -9.38 13.24
N TRP A 166 -7.27 -9.34 14.42
CA TRP A 166 -7.65 -10.52 15.19
C TRP A 166 -8.53 -11.52 14.45
N PRO A 167 -9.53 -11.12 13.64
CA PRO A 167 -10.33 -12.07 12.86
C PRO A 167 -9.46 -12.93 11.93
N PHE A 168 -8.45 -12.35 11.29
CA PHE A 168 -7.51 -13.10 10.45
C PHE A 168 -6.63 -14.04 11.25
N VAL A 169 -6.15 -13.61 12.42
CA VAL A 169 -5.37 -14.47 13.32
C VAL A 169 -6.19 -15.66 13.78
N VAL A 170 -7.45 -15.44 14.17
CA VAL A 170 -8.38 -16.52 14.53
C VAL A 170 -8.56 -17.48 13.36
N VAL A 171 -8.81 -16.97 12.14
CA VAL A 171 -8.92 -17.81 10.94
C VAL A 171 -7.66 -18.64 10.71
N LEU A 172 -6.47 -18.06 10.82
CA LEU A 172 -5.21 -18.78 10.67
C LEU A 172 -5.03 -19.87 11.74
N ILE A 173 -5.39 -19.58 12.98
CA ILE A 173 -5.37 -20.55 14.08
C ILE A 173 -6.34 -21.71 13.79
N LEU A 174 -7.57 -21.41 13.40
CA LEU A 174 -8.57 -22.42 13.05
C LEU A 174 -8.10 -23.27 11.87
N LEU A 175 -7.55 -22.64 10.81
CA LEU A 175 -6.95 -23.36 9.70
C LEU A 175 -5.85 -24.31 10.17
N GLY A 176 -5.02 -23.91 11.14
CA GLY A 176 -3.98 -24.78 11.71
C GLY A 176 -4.48 -25.98 12.49
N PHE A 177 -5.60 -25.83 13.20
CA PHE A 177 -6.24 -26.95 13.89
C PHE A 177 -6.96 -27.91 12.92
N PHE A 178 -7.57 -27.37 11.86
CA PHE A 178 -8.43 -28.16 10.97
C PHE A 178 -7.75 -28.64 9.69
N LEU A 179 -6.60 -28.08 9.29
CA LEU A 179 -5.84 -28.56 8.13
C LEU A 179 -5.14 -29.88 8.50
N PRO A 180 -5.49 -30.99 7.82
CA PRO A 180 -4.79 -32.25 8.03
C PRO A 180 -3.39 -32.14 7.44
N GLY A 181 -2.39 -32.39 8.28
CA GLY A 181 -1.00 -32.37 7.88
C GLY A 181 -0.07 -32.74 9.02
N GLY A 182 1.09 -33.27 8.67
CA GLY A 182 2.19 -33.46 9.62
C GLY A 182 2.82 -32.14 10.04
N TRP A 183 3.95 -32.22 10.73
CA TRP A 183 4.73 -31.06 11.17
C TRP A 183 5.06 -30.08 10.04
N ASP A 184 5.32 -30.59 8.83
CA ASP A 184 5.55 -29.78 7.62
C ASP A 184 4.44 -28.75 7.39
N SER A 185 3.18 -29.18 7.31
CA SER A 185 2.05 -28.26 7.07
C SER A 185 1.89 -27.22 8.18
N ARG A 186 2.19 -27.57 9.43
CA ARG A 186 2.12 -26.65 10.57
C ARG A 186 3.21 -25.59 10.48
N ILE A 187 4.43 -25.96 10.07
CA ILE A 187 5.53 -25.02 9.84
C ILE A 187 5.19 -24.08 8.69
N VAL A 188 4.67 -24.59 7.57
CA VAL A 188 4.24 -23.73 6.45
C VAL A 188 3.18 -22.73 6.89
N LEU A 189 2.18 -23.18 7.65
CA LEU A 189 1.14 -22.29 8.16
C LEU A 189 1.71 -21.26 9.14
N LEU A 190 2.63 -21.65 10.02
CA LEU A 190 3.28 -20.73 10.95
C LEU A 190 4.05 -19.65 10.20
N LEU A 191 4.81 -20.01 9.17
CA LEU A 191 5.57 -19.07 8.34
C LEU A 191 4.65 -18.15 7.53
N ALA A 192 3.60 -18.69 6.91
CA ALA A 192 2.61 -17.89 6.19
C ALA A 192 1.86 -16.94 7.13
N GLY A 193 1.50 -17.41 8.33
CA GLY A 193 0.85 -16.61 9.36
C GLY A 193 1.75 -15.50 9.90
N ALA A 194 3.01 -15.81 10.22
CA ALA A 194 3.99 -14.80 10.63
C ALA A 194 4.23 -13.77 9.52
N GLY A 195 4.39 -14.22 8.26
CA GLY A 195 4.53 -13.34 7.10
C GLY A 195 3.30 -12.46 6.87
N PHE A 196 2.09 -12.98 7.10
CA PHE A 196 0.85 -12.20 7.05
C PHE A 196 0.80 -11.14 8.15
N LEU A 197 1.15 -11.48 9.40
CA LEU A 197 1.18 -10.52 10.51
C LEU A 197 2.11 -9.32 10.20
N LEU A 198 3.32 -9.59 9.72
CA LEU A 198 4.27 -8.54 9.36
C LEU A 198 3.74 -7.65 8.23
N ARG A 199 3.16 -8.25 7.20
CA ARG A 199 2.55 -7.53 6.07
C ARG A 199 1.29 -6.78 6.48
N TRP A 200 0.55 -7.26 7.49
CA TRP A 200 -0.61 -6.56 8.03
C TRP A 200 -0.20 -5.30 8.79
N PHE A 201 0.85 -5.36 9.61
CA PHE A 201 1.36 -4.15 10.28
C PHE A 201 1.82 -3.11 9.26
N GLU A 202 2.48 -3.55 8.19
CA GLU A 202 2.85 -2.64 7.11
C GLU A 202 1.62 -2.12 6.36
N PHE A 203 0.63 -2.97 6.08
CA PHE A 203 -0.63 -2.55 5.47
C PHE A 203 -1.36 -1.52 6.35
N ALA A 204 -1.34 -1.70 7.67
CA ALA A 204 -1.89 -0.77 8.65
C ALA A 204 -1.18 0.59 8.61
N ASN A 205 0.15 0.61 8.46
CA ASN A 205 0.93 1.84 8.28
C ASN A 205 0.58 2.58 6.98
N TYR A 206 0.22 1.83 5.92
CA TYR A 206 -0.15 2.37 4.61
C TYR A 206 -1.67 2.48 4.39
N PHE A 207 -2.48 2.24 5.42
CA PHE A 207 -3.94 2.09 5.28
C PHE A 207 -4.64 3.37 4.81
N SER A 208 -4.15 4.50 5.31
CA SER A 208 -4.61 5.85 4.98
C SER A 208 -3.83 6.50 3.84
N VAL A 209 -2.76 5.85 3.39
CA VAL A 209 -1.83 6.39 2.41
C VAL A 209 -2.35 6.10 1.01
N PRO A 210 -2.57 7.11 0.16
CA PRO A 210 -3.04 6.89 -1.20
C PRO A 210 -2.05 6.06 -2.01
N LEU A 211 -2.54 5.32 -3.01
CA LEU A 211 -1.71 4.61 -3.96
C LEU A 211 -0.80 5.59 -4.73
N ALA A 212 0.35 5.09 -5.16
CA ALA A 212 1.34 5.86 -5.89
C ALA A 212 1.96 5.01 -7.01
N GLY A 213 2.40 5.67 -8.09
CA GLY A 213 2.95 5.00 -9.26
C GLY A 213 1.96 4.05 -9.91
N ASP A 214 2.42 2.89 -10.36
CA ASP A 214 1.62 1.90 -11.10
C ASP A 214 0.33 1.46 -10.38
N GLY A 215 0.36 1.37 -9.05
CA GLY A 215 -0.82 0.98 -8.26
C GLY A 215 -1.99 1.96 -8.46
N GLN A 216 -1.71 3.25 -8.63
CA GLN A 216 -2.73 4.26 -8.91
C GLN A 216 -3.32 4.10 -10.32
N ASP A 217 -2.50 3.77 -11.31
CA ASP A 217 -2.97 3.51 -12.68
C ASP A 217 -3.88 2.27 -12.71
N TYR A 218 -3.47 1.17 -12.06
CA TYR A 218 -4.29 -0.03 -11.96
C TYR A 218 -5.59 0.25 -11.21
N TRP A 219 -5.57 1.08 -10.17
CA TRP A 219 -6.79 1.50 -9.49
C TRP A 219 -7.75 2.21 -10.47
N PHE A 220 -7.26 3.21 -11.20
CA PHE A 220 -8.06 3.94 -12.18
C PHE A 220 -8.63 3.03 -13.28
N LEU A 221 -7.81 2.13 -13.83
CA LEU A 221 -8.27 1.16 -14.83
C LEU A 221 -9.31 0.19 -14.25
N THR A 222 -9.15 -0.25 -13.00
CA THR A 222 -10.12 -1.13 -12.32
C THR A 222 -11.45 -0.44 -12.07
N GLN A 223 -11.43 0.85 -11.72
CA GLN A 223 -12.64 1.67 -11.57
C GLN A 223 -13.40 1.79 -12.88
N ASN A 224 -12.69 2.04 -13.98
CA ASN A 224 -13.28 2.19 -15.31
C ASN A 224 -13.53 0.86 -16.05
N PHE A 225 -13.20 -0.28 -15.44
CA PHE A 225 -13.33 -1.59 -16.08
C PHE A 225 -14.78 -1.96 -16.39
N GLN A 226 -15.02 -2.43 -17.61
CA GLN A 226 -16.32 -2.90 -18.09
C GLN A 226 -16.20 -4.33 -18.61
N TRP A 227 -17.08 -5.24 -18.15
CA TRP A 227 -17.11 -6.63 -18.59
C TRP A 227 -17.44 -6.80 -20.08
N SER A 228 -18.09 -5.82 -20.71
CA SER A 228 -18.33 -5.79 -22.15
C SER A 228 -17.04 -5.61 -22.97
N HIS A 229 -16.00 -5.02 -22.38
CA HIS A 229 -14.72 -4.75 -23.01
C HIS A 229 -13.54 -5.17 -22.11
N PRO A 230 -13.40 -6.48 -21.81
CA PRO A 230 -12.51 -6.96 -20.75
C PRO A 230 -11.01 -6.74 -21.06
N PHE A 231 -10.66 -6.46 -22.31
CA PHE A 231 -9.29 -6.19 -22.77
C PHE A 231 -9.00 -4.69 -22.97
N GLN A 232 -9.94 -3.80 -22.64
CA GLN A 232 -9.73 -2.34 -22.75
C GLN A 232 -8.94 -1.83 -21.53
N THR A 233 -7.70 -2.30 -21.39
CA THR A 233 -6.83 -2.04 -20.24
C THR A 233 -5.63 -1.15 -20.58
N GLY A 234 -5.65 -0.53 -21.76
CA GLY A 234 -4.54 0.29 -22.26
C GLY A 234 -3.29 -0.56 -22.51
N SER A 235 -2.15 -0.10 -22.01
CA SER A 235 -0.87 -0.85 -22.06
C SER A 235 -0.69 -1.84 -20.89
N ARG A 236 -1.67 -1.94 -19.99
CA ARG A 236 -1.58 -2.77 -18.79
C ARG A 236 -2.23 -4.14 -19.00
N GLU A 237 -1.76 -5.11 -18.23
CA GLU A 237 -2.14 -6.51 -18.36
C GLU A 237 -3.55 -6.77 -17.81
N PRO A 238 -4.45 -7.38 -18.60
CA PRO A 238 -5.87 -7.46 -18.26
C PRO A 238 -6.16 -8.36 -17.06
N LEU A 239 -5.41 -9.45 -16.91
CA LEU A 239 -5.63 -10.43 -15.83
C LEU A 239 -5.55 -9.80 -14.44
N PHE A 240 -4.60 -8.89 -14.21
CA PHE A 240 -4.48 -8.24 -12.90
C PHE A 240 -5.70 -7.38 -12.62
N ILE A 241 -6.18 -6.61 -13.61
CA ILE A 241 -7.38 -5.77 -13.48
C ILE A 241 -8.62 -6.63 -13.19
N TRP A 242 -8.77 -7.79 -13.84
CA TRP A 242 -9.89 -8.70 -13.57
C TRP A 242 -9.89 -9.20 -12.12
N VAL A 243 -8.71 -9.61 -11.65
CA VAL A 243 -8.50 -10.05 -10.26
C VAL A 243 -8.80 -8.93 -9.28
N LEU A 244 -8.33 -7.71 -9.56
CA LEU A 244 -8.61 -6.55 -8.72
C LEU A 244 -10.11 -6.23 -8.71
N LYS A 245 -10.81 -6.30 -9.85
CA LYS A 245 -12.27 -6.09 -9.93
C LYS A 245 -13.02 -7.10 -9.09
N ALA A 246 -12.64 -8.38 -9.14
CA ALA A 246 -13.19 -9.41 -8.26
C ALA A 246 -12.89 -9.10 -6.78
N GLY A 247 -11.68 -8.63 -6.49
CA GLY A 247 -11.29 -8.12 -5.17
C GLY A 247 -12.21 -7.00 -4.68
N LEU A 248 -12.53 -6.00 -5.51
CA LEU A 248 -13.44 -4.91 -5.13
C LEU A 248 -14.84 -5.39 -4.79
N ALA A 249 -15.34 -6.41 -5.51
CA ALA A 249 -16.63 -7.01 -5.20
C ALA A 249 -16.63 -7.75 -3.84
N LEU A 250 -15.51 -8.39 -3.49
CA LEU A 250 -15.39 -9.18 -2.25
C LEU A 250 -15.04 -8.34 -1.03
N PHE A 251 -14.08 -7.43 -1.18
CA PHE A 251 -13.48 -6.69 -0.09
C PHE A 251 -13.90 -5.23 -0.04
N GLY A 252 -14.67 -4.74 -1.00
CA GLY A 252 -15.16 -3.37 -1.06
C GLY A 252 -14.37 -2.48 -2.02
N ASP A 253 -15.01 -1.40 -2.43
CA ASP A 253 -14.51 -0.47 -3.44
C ASP A 253 -13.55 0.55 -2.83
N SER A 254 -12.29 0.18 -2.64
CA SER A 254 -11.27 1.05 -2.06
C SER A 254 -9.88 0.72 -2.58
N GLU A 255 -9.00 1.72 -2.63
CA GLU A 255 -7.55 1.54 -2.86
C GLU A 255 -6.94 0.53 -1.87
N ARG A 256 -7.51 0.43 -0.67
CA ARG A 256 -7.12 -0.54 0.36
C ARG A 256 -7.32 -1.98 -0.08
N THR A 257 -8.34 -2.23 -0.88
CA THR A 257 -8.59 -3.56 -1.44
C THR A 257 -7.46 -3.98 -2.35
N LEU A 258 -6.93 -3.09 -3.19
CA LEU A 258 -5.75 -3.38 -4.01
C LEU A 258 -4.55 -3.79 -3.17
N ARG A 259 -4.22 -2.99 -2.14
CA ARG A 259 -3.11 -3.29 -1.22
C ARG A 259 -3.33 -4.62 -0.49
N PHE A 260 -4.56 -4.88 -0.05
CA PHE A 260 -4.89 -6.11 0.65
C PHE A 260 -4.78 -7.33 -0.26
N MET A 261 -5.23 -7.23 -1.51
CA MET A 261 -5.08 -8.30 -2.51
C MET A 261 -3.61 -8.65 -2.75
N THR A 262 -2.72 -7.67 -2.83
CA THR A 262 -1.28 -7.92 -3.00
C THR A 262 -0.65 -8.54 -1.76
N VAL A 263 -1.12 -8.20 -0.55
CA VAL A 263 -0.74 -8.91 0.69
C VAL A 263 -1.17 -10.37 0.63
N LEU A 264 -2.39 -10.67 0.17
CA LEU A 264 -2.88 -12.04 0.04
C LEU A 264 -2.04 -12.85 -0.95
N PHE A 265 -1.70 -12.29 -2.12
CA PHE A 265 -0.81 -12.95 -3.07
C PHE A 265 0.58 -13.19 -2.48
N SER A 266 1.15 -12.21 -1.78
CA SER A 266 2.45 -12.34 -1.12
C SER A 266 2.45 -13.45 -0.06
N CYS A 267 1.37 -13.59 0.70
CA CYS A 267 1.23 -14.69 1.66
C CYS A 267 1.07 -16.05 0.95
N GLY A 268 0.38 -16.07 -0.19
CA GLY A 268 0.31 -17.23 -1.07
C GLY A 268 1.70 -17.66 -1.57
N CYS A 269 2.56 -16.70 -1.94
CA CYS A 269 3.94 -16.97 -2.34
C CYS A 269 4.72 -17.69 -1.24
N ILE A 270 4.58 -17.28 0.03
CA ILE A 270 5.25 -17.96 1.16
C ILE A 270 4.86 -19.45 1.20
N ALA A 271 3.56 -19.75 1.10
CA ALA A 271 3.07 -21.11 1.13
C ALA A 271 3.59 -21.94 -0.06
N LEU A 272 3.59 -21.37 -1.27
CA LEU A 272 4.09 -22.03 -2.47
C LEU A 272 5.61 -22.27 -2.40
N ILE A 273 6.40 -21.28 -1.99
CA ILE A 273 7.85 -21.40 -1.82
C ILE A 273 8.19 -22.52 -0.84
N CYS A 274 7.44 -22.65 0.26
CA CYS A 274 7.66 -23.73 1.22
C CYS A 274 7.41 -25.13 0.62
N ARG A 275 6.46 -25.27 -0.30
CA ARG A 275 6.02 -26.56 -0.84
C ARG A 275 6.76 -26.98 -2.10
N LEU A 276 7.23 -26.01 -2.88
CA LEU A 276 7.84 -26.24 -4.20
C LEU A 276 9.01 -27.24 -4.15
N PRO A 277 9.96 -27.17 -3.18
CA PRO A 277 11.09 -28.10 -3.13
C PRO A 277 10.69 -29.57 -3.01
N GLY A 278 9.57 -29.87 -2.34
CA GLY A 278 9.06 -31.24 -2.24
C GLY A 278 8.68 -31.84 -3.60
N LEU A 279 8.27 -31.00 -4.57
CA LEU A 279 7.97 -31.42 -5.94
C LEU A 279 9.22 -31.78 -6.76
N PHE A 280 10.41 -31.36 -6.30
CA PHE A 280 11.71 -31.68 -6.87
C PHE A 280 12.48 -32.73 -6.06
N SER A 281 11.79 -33.41 -5.14
CA SER A 281 12.40 -34.40 -4.23
C SER A 281 13.49 -33.83 -3.33
N TRP A 282 13.47 -32.52 -3.07
CA TRP A 282 14.38 -31.91 -2.11
C TRP A 282 13.87 -32.11 -0.67
N PRO A 283 14.77 -32.09 0.32
CA PRO A 283 14.36 -32.15 1.72
C PRO A 283 13.40 -31.02 2.10
N PRO A 284 12.34 -31.27 2.92
CA PRO A 284 11.34 -30.26 3.28
C PRO A 284 11.92 -28.99 3.92
N TRP A 285 13.00 -29.13 4.71
CA TRP A 285 13.65 -28.01 5.38
C TRP A 285 14.15 -26.95 4.41
N VAL A 286 14.50 -27.31 3.17
CA VAL A 286 14.92 -26.35 2.13
C VAL A 286 13.78 -25.39 1.81
N GLY A 287 12.55 -25.90 1.72
CA GLY A 287 11.36 -25.08 1.54
C GLY A 287 11.07 -24.19 2.74
N TRP A 288 11.23 -24.70 3.96
CA TRP A 288 11.02 -23.89 5.17
C TRP A 288 12.01 -22.73 5.25
N VAL A 289 13.29 -22.97 4.95
CA VAL A 289 14.31 -21.92 4.94
C VAL A 289 13.99 -20.88 3.86
N ALA A 290 13.69 -21.30 2.64
CA ALA A 290 13.34 -20.38 1.56
C ALA A 290 12.06 -19.57 1.87
N GLY A 291 11.05 -20.22 2.43
CA GLY A 291 9.80 -19.59 2.84
C GLY A 291 10.00 -18.60 3.97
N ALA A 292 10.83 -18.94 4.97
CA ALA A 292 11.20 -18.02 6.04
C ALA A 292 11.96 -16.80 5.49
N MET A 293 12.92 -17.00 4.58
CA MET A 293 13.63 -15.90 3.94
C MET A 293 12.66 -14.93 3.24
N TYR A 294 11.65 -15.43 2.52
CA TYR A 294 10.64 -14.57 1.87
C TYR A 294 9.65 -13.93 2.87
N ALA A 295 9.24 -14.68 3.90
CA ALA A 295 8.29 -14.21 4.92
C ALA A 295 8.84 -13.03 5.70
N PHE A 296 10.12 -13.07 6.08
CA PHE A 296 10.83 -12.08 6.87
C PHE A 296 11.63 -11.05 6.05
N ASN A 297 11.58 -11.11 4.72
CA ASN A 297 12.29 -10.15 3.87
C ASN A 297 11.61 -8.76 3.96
N PRO A 298 12.31 -7.71 4.46
CA PRO A 298 11.71 -6.38 4.61
C PRO A 298 11.25 -5.76 3.29
N PHE A 299 11.99 -6.00 2.21
CA PHE A 299 11.63 -5.50 0.88
C PHE A 299 10.37 -6.18 0.35
N ALA A 300 10.22 -7.50 0.49
CA ALA A 300 9.00 -8.20 0.10
C ALA A 300 7.79 -7.76 0.93
N ILE A 301 7.97 -7.51 2.23
CA ILE A 301 6.92 -6.98 3.10
C ILE A 301 6.46 -5.60 2.59
N PHE A 302 7.41 -4.68 2.38
CA PHE A 302 7.13 -3.34 1.87
C PHE A 302 6.45 -3.36 0.48
N MET A 303 6.93 -4.20 -0.44
CA MET A 303 6.37 -4.32 -1.79
C MET A 303 4.97 -4.91 -1.78
N SER A 304 4.67 -5.83 -0.86
CA SER A 304 3.36 -6.47 -0.77
C SER A 304 2.21 -5.52 -0.47
N VAL A 305 2.48 -4.33 0.09
CA VAL A 305 1.46 -3.35 0.44
C VAL A 305 1.32 -2.24 -0.59
N GLN A 306 2.18 -2.17 -1.62
CA GLN A 306 2.14 -1.08 -2.60
C GLN A 306 0.96 -1.15 -3.57
N GLY A 307 0.28 -2.30 -3.67
CA GLY A 307 -0.79 -2.51 -4.64
C GLY A 307 -0.28 -2.78 -6.06
N TYR A 308 0.98 -3.23 -6.20
CA TYR A 308 1.58 -3.58 -7.49
C TYR A 308 1.31 -5.03 -7.90
N GLN A 309 1.33 -5.27 -9.21
CA GLN A 309 1.09 -6.57 -9.87
C GLN A 309 2.16 -7.63 -9.59
N LEU A 310 3.35 -7.23 -9.11
CA LEU A 310 4.50 -8.12 -8.93
C LEU A 310 4.23 -9.32 -8.01
N GLU A 311 3.48 -9.13 -6.93
CA GLU A 311 3.13 -10.24 -6.02
C GLU A 311 2.21 -11.25 -6.71
N MET A 312 1.26 -10.79 -7.53
CA MET A 312 0.40 -11.67 -8.31
C MET A 312 1.22 -12.46 -9.34
N TYR A 313 2.14 -11.81 -10.06
CA TYR A 313 2.98 -12.51 -11.04
C TYR A 313 3.90 -13.53 -10.39
N THR A 314 4.52 -13.17 -9.27
CA THR A 314 5.34 -14.10 -8.50
C THR A 314 4.51 -15.30 -8.05
N PHE A 315 3.30 -15.05 -7.54
CA PHE A 315 2.36 -16.11 -7.17
C PHE A 315 2.00 -17.03 -8.34
N LEU A 316 1.64 -16.46 -9.49
CA LEU A 316 1.26 -17.19 -10.69
C LEU A 316 2.42 -18.02 -11.26
N ILE A 317 3.64 -17.48 -11.28
CA ILE A 317 4.83 -18.20 -11.72
C ILE A 317 5.09 -19.40 -10.80
N LEU A 318 5.06 -19.21 -9.48
CA LEU A 318 5.26 -20.30 -8.52
C LEU A 318 4.17 -21.37 -8.65
N ALA A 319 2.91 -20.95 -8.80
CA ALA A 319 1.78 -21.85 -9.01
C ALA A 319 1.94 -22.65 -10.30
N LEU A 320 2.31 -21.99 -11.40
CA LEU A 320 2.54 -22.64 -12.70
C LEU A 320 3.70 -23.64 -12.63
N VAL A 321 4.81 -23.30 -11.98
CA VAL A 321 5.91 -24.26 -11.76
C VAL A 321 5.44 -25.47 -10.98
N GLY A 322 4.63 -25.26 -9.94
CA GLY A 322 4.04 -26.35 -9.16
C GLY A 322 3.14 -27.25 -10.00
N VAL A 323 2.22 -26.65 -10.76
CA VAL A 323 1.31 -27.37 -11.66
C VAL A 323 2.08 -28.12 -12.75
N TRP A 324 3.04 -27.47 -13.39
CA TRP A 324 3.89 -28.08 -14.42
C TRP A 324 4.60 -29.31 -13.88
N GLN A 325 5.24 -29.18 -12.70
CA GLN A 325 6.01 -30.29 -12.15
C GLN A 325 5.14 -31.46 -11.71
N LEU A 326 3.92 -31.22 -11.22
CA LEU A 326 2.95 -32.28 -10.92
C LEU A 326 2.47 -33.01 -12.18
N ASN A 327 2.39 -32.32 -13.32
CA ASN A 327 1.89 -32.88 -14.58
C ASN A 327 3.01 -33.32 -15.55
N LYS A 328 4.28 -33.14 -15.16
CA LYS A 328 5.44 -33.53 -15.98
C LYS A 328 5.38 -34.97 -16.49
N PRO A 329 4.96 -35.99 -15.71
CA PRO A 329 4.82 -37.36 -16.22
C PRO A 329 3.84 -37.46 -17.39
N LEU A 330 2.71 -36.75 -17.34
CA LEU A 330 1.70 -36.77 -18.41
C LEU A 330 2.21 -36.11 -19.69
N ALA A 331 3.10 -35.11 -19.58
CA ALA A 331 3.67 -34.41 -20.72
C ALA A 331 4.81 -35.19 -21.41
N MET A 332 5.42 -36.17 -20.72
CA MET A 332 6.59 -36.89 -21.21
C MET A 332 6.28 -38.29 -21.79
N GLY A 333 5.03 -38.75 -21.71
CA GLY A 333 4.59 -40.06 -22.25
C GLY A 333 5.08 -41.22 -21.41
#